data_AF-A0A7Y3MEM3-F1
#
_entry.id   AF-A0A7Y3MEM3-F1
#
_cell.length_a   1.000
_cell.length_b   1.000
_cell.length_c   1.000
_cell.angle_alpha   90.00
_cell.angle_beta   90.00
_cell.angle_gamma   90.00
#
_symmetry.space_group_name_H-M   'P 1'
#
loop_
_entity.id
_entity.type
_entity.pdbx_description
1 polymer ?
#
loop_
_entity_poly.entity_id
_entity_poly.type
_entity_poly.pdbx_seq_one_letter_code
_entity_poly.pdbx_strand_id
1 'polypeptide(L)' 'MSQQELAQRLGVSRLTVRAIESASPSVSIGTVFEAAVIVGIPLLADDRKELDQLATSIAAITRVLPERARRRRRKVDDNF' A
#
# COMPACT_ATOMS: atom_id res chain seq x y z
N MET A 1 2.13 -0.90 -21.22
CA MET A 1 2.04 0.48 -20.69
C MET A 1 3.44 1.07 -20.67
N SER A 2 3.64 2.25 -21.23
CA SER A 2 4.93 2.96 -21.16
C SER A 2 5.10 3.72 -19.83
N GLN A 3 6.33 4.08 -19.46
CA GLN A 3 6.58 4.93 -18.28
C GLN A 3 5.84 6.27 -18.34
N GLN A 4 5.71 6.83 -19.54
CA GLN A 4 5.03 8.10 -19.77
C GLN A 4 3.51 7.95 -19.56
N GLU A 5 2.91 6.86 -20.04
CA GLU A 5 1.49 6.55 -19.80
C GLU A 5 1.21 6.33 -18.31
N LEU A 6 2.08 5.59 -17.61
CA LEU A 6 1.93 5.37 -16.17
C LEU A 6 2.05 6.69 -15.39
N ALA A 7 3.03 7.52 -15.74
CA ALA A 7 3.22 8.85 -15.14
C ALA A 7 1.98 9.73 -15.32
N GLN A 8 1.37 9.73 -16.51
CA GLN A 8 0.13 10.46 -16.77
C GLN A 8 -1.04 9.94 -15.92
N ARG A 9 -1.18 8.62 -15.79
CA ARG A 9 -2.25 8.01 -14.97
C ARG A 9 -2.07 8.28 -13.47
N LEU A 10 -0.82 8.41 -13.01
CA LEU A 10 -0.47 8.74 -11.63
C LEU A 10 -0.50 10.25 -11.34
N GLY A 11 -0.55 11.11 -12.36
CA GLY A 11 -0.41 12.56 -12.17
C GLY A 11 0.98 13.00 -11.71
N VAL A 12 2.03 12.24 -12.04
CA VAL A 12 3.43 12.51 -11.63
C VAL A 12 4.35 12.66 -12.85
N SER A 13 5.61 13.03 -12.60
CA SER A 13 6.62 13.07 -13.65
C SER A 13 7.08 11.67 -14.06
N ARG A 14 7.56 11.53 -15.31
CA ARG A 14 8.23 10.29 -15.75
C ARG A 14 9.44 9.93 -14.88
N LEU A 15 10.14 10.92 -14.33
CA LEU A 15 11.25 10.70 -13.41
C LEU A 15 10.79 10.03 -12.10
N THR A 16 9.58 10.36 -11.63
CA THR A 16 8.99 9.72 -10.46
C THR A 16 8.74 8.24 -10.72
N VAL A 17 8.20 7.88 -11.89
CA VAL A 17 8.04 6.46 -12.28
C VAL A 17 9.39 5.73 -12.35
N ARG A 18 10.41 6.37 -12.90
CA ARG A 18 11.77 5.81 -12.92
C ARG A 18 12.35 5.63 -11.50
N ALA A 19 12.05 6.55 -10.58
CA ALA A 19 12.47 6.46 -9.18
C ALA A 19 11.74 5.33 -8.44
N ILE A 20 10.48 5.04 -8.78
CA ILE A 20 9.76 3.85 -8.30
C ILE A 20 10.47 2.59 -8.77
N GLU A 21 10.78 2.49 -10.07
CA GLU A 21 11.48 1.32 -10.64
C GLU A 21 12.87 1.07 -10.02
N SER A 22 13.56 2.14 -9.62
CA SER A 22 14.85 2.04 -8.94
C SER A 22 14.73 1.85 -7.41
N ALA A 23 13.53 1.62 -6.89
CA ALA A 23 13.25 1.52 -5.45
C ALA A 23 13.80 2.72 -4.62
N SER A 24 13.72 3.93 -5.18
CA SER A 24 14.21 5.13 -4.50
C SER A 24 13.37 5.43 -3.25
N PRO A 25 13.99 5.64 -2.07
CA PRO A 25 13.27 5.99 -0.85
C PRO A 25 12.68 7.41 -0.88
N SER A 26 12.99 8.21 -1.91
CA SER A 26 12.44 9.55 -2.10
C SER A 26 10.98 9.58 -2.54
N VAL A 27 10.44 8.44 -3.00
CA VAL A 27 9.05 8.35 -3.45
C VAL A 27 8.17 7.92 -2.29
N SER A 28 7.03 8.60 -2.13
CA SER A 28 6.06 8.23 -1.11
C SER A 28 5.53 6.81 -1.36
N ILE A 29 5.34 6.03 -0.29
CA ILE A 29 4.83 4.66 -0.43
C ILE A 29 3.42 4.63 -1.04
N GLY A 30 2.61 5.67 -0.80
CA GLY A 30 1.28 5.81 -1.39
C GLY A 30 1.34 5.84 -2.92
N THR A 31 2.28 6.62 -3.48
CA THR A 31 2.50 6.67 -4.94
C THR A 31 2.91 5.31 -5.52
N VAL A 32 3.72 4.54 -4.79
CA VAL A 32 4.11 3.18 -5.21
C VAL A 32 2.89 2.24 -5.22
N PHE A 33 2.04 2.33 -4.19
CA PHE A 33 0.82 1.52 -4.10
C PHE A 33 -0.18 1.87 -5.19
N GLU A 34 -0.38 3.15 -5.50
CA GLU A 34 -1.21 3.57 -6.62
C GLU A 34 -0.66 3.04 -7.96
N ALA A 35 0.66 3.10 -8.15
CA ALA A 35 1.29 2.56 -9.34
C ALA A 35 1.03 1.05 -9.48
N ALA A 36 1.18 0.31 -8.38
CA ALA A 36 0.89 -1.13 -8.31
C ALA A 36 -0.56 -1.44 -8.71
N VAL A 37 -1.53 -0.70 -8.17
CA VAL A 37 -2.96 -0.85 -8.52
C VAL A 37 -3.19 -0.57 -10.01
N ILE A 38 -2.59 0.50 -10.55
CA ILE A 38 -2.74 0.89 -11.96
C ILE A 38 -2.23 -0.19 -12.92
N VAL A 39 -1.15 -0.89 -12.55
CA VAL A 39 -0.56 -1.97 -13.36
C VAL A 39 -1.11 -3.35 -13.02
N GLY A 40 -2.05 -3.45 -12.08
CA GLY A 40 -2.70 -4.71 -11.70
C GLY A 40 -1.87 -5.60 -10.78
N ILE A 41 -0.96 -5.04 -9.99
CA ILE A 41 -0.24 -5.78 -8.95
C ILE A 41 -1.10 -5.82 -7.68
N PRO A 42 -1.51 -7.01 -7.20
CA PRO A 42 -2.23 -7.16 -5.94
C PRO A 42 -1.30 -6.83 -4.77
N LEU A 43 -1.66 -5.84 -3.95
CA LEU A 43 -0.85 -5.48 -2.77
C LEU A 43 -1.09 -6.38 -1.56
N LEU A 44 -2.31 -6.89 -1.42
CA LEU A 44 -2.73 -7.67 -0.25
C LEU A 44 -3.33 -9.03 -0.62
N ALA A 45 -4.11 -9.08 -1.70
CA ALA A 45 -4.79 -10.27 -2.18
C ALA A 45 -5.26 -10.07 -3.63
N ASP A 46 -5.40 -11.17 -4.37
CA ASP A 46 -5.95 -11.17 -5.74
C ASP A 46 -7.48 -11.15 -5.75
N ASP A 47 -8.11 -11.71 -4.71
CA ASP A 47 -9.56 -11.71 -4.56
C ASP A 47 -10.01 -11.41 -3.12
N ARG A 48 -11.33 -11.23 -2.97
CA ARG A 48 -11.94 -10.90 -1.68
C ARG A 48 -11.81 -12.03 -0.66
N LYS A 49 -11.80 -13.28 -1.10
CA LYS A 49 -11.71 -14.45 -0.23
C LYS A 49 -10.32 -14.54 0.39
N GLU A 50 -9.27 -14.34 -0.40
CA GLU A 50 -7.89 -14.25 0.08
C GLU A 50 -7.70 -13.08 1.04
N LEU A 51 -8.32 -11.93 0.74
CA LEU A 51 -8.29 -10.76 1.63
C LEU A 51 -8.94 -11.07 2.99
N ASP A 52 -10.10 -11.74 2.98
CA ASP A 52 -10.80 -12.14 4.21
C ASP A 52 -9.98 -13.16 5.02
N GLN A 53 -9.27 -14.08 4.35
CA GLN A 53 -8.35 -15.02 4.99
C GLN A 53 -7.15 -14.31 5.63
N LEU A 54 -6.55 -13.34 4.94
CA LEU A 54 -5.46 -12.53 5.46
C LEU A 54 -5.92 -11.72 6.69
N ALA A 55 -7.09 -11.07 6.59
CA ALA A 55 -7.67 -10.32 7.71
C ALA A 55 -7.94 -11.20 8.93
N THR A 56 -8.45 -12.42 8.72
CA THR A 56 -8.67 -13.41 9.77
C THR A 56 -7.35 -13.82 10.44
N SER A 57 -6.31 -14.05 9.64
CA SER A 57 -4.97 -14.43 10.12
C SER A 57 -4.34 -13.32 10.97
N ILE A 58 -4.45 -12.06 10.50
CA ILE A 58 -3.98 -10.88 11.25
C ILE A 58 -4.75 -10.72 12.57
N ALA A 59 -6.07 -10.94 12.56
CA ALA A 59 -6.89 -10.87 13.77
C ALA A 59 -6.49 -11.95 14.79
N ALA A 60 -6.19 -13.17 14.34
CA ALA A 60 -5.72 -14.26 15.19
C ALA A 60 -4.37 -13.92 15.86
N ILE A 61 -3.42 -13.37 15.11
CA ILE A 61 -2.13 -12.88 15.66
C ILE A 61 -2.37 -11.74 16.66
N THR A 62 -3.23 -10.79 16.30
CA THR A 62 -3.52 -9.63 17.17
C THR A 62 -4.14 -10.05 18.50
N ARG A 63 -4.94 -11.12 18.51
CA ARG A 63 -5.60 -11.64 19.72
C ARG A 63 -4.62 -12.12 20.79
N VAL A 64 -3.47 -12.66 20.39
CA VAL A 64 -2.44 -13.16 21.32
C VAL A 64 -1.46 -12.09 21.77
N LEU A 65 -1.55 -10.86 21.24
CA LEU A 65 -0.69 -9.76 21.66
C LEU A 65 -1.05 -9.28 23.08
N PRO A 66 -0.05 -9.04 23.95
CA PRO A 66 -0.28 -8.56 25.31
C PRO A 66 -0.94 -7.18 25.31
N GLU A 67 -1.69 -6.83 26.37
CA GLU A 67 -2.37 -5.53 26.47
C GLU A 67 -1.43 -4.34 26.27
N ARG A 68 -0.18 -4.44 26.73
CA ARG A 68 0.84 -3.40 26.55
C ARG A 68 1.18 -3.12 25.07
N ALA A 69 0.95 -4.09 24.18
CA ALA A 69 1.14 -3.95 22.74
C ALA A 69 -0.12 -3.43 22.01
N ARG A 70 -1.29 -3.44 22.65
CA ARG A 70 -2.50 -2.80 22.11
C ARG A 70 -2.32 -1.29 22.22
N ARG A 71 -1.87 -0.65 21.14
CA ARG A 71 -1.76 0.82 21.07
C ARG A 71 -3.05 1.46 21.60
N ARG A 72 -2.92 2.39 22.56
CA ARG A 72 -4.03 3.23 23.03
C ARG A 72 -4.71 3.83 21.80
N ARG A 73 -6.04 3.72 21.67
CA ARG A 73 -6.81 4.34 20.56
C ARG A 73 -6.52 5.84 20.55
N ARG A 74 -5.54 6.27 19.76
CA ARG A 74 -5.30 7.67 19.46
C ARG A 74 -6.27 8.03 18.34
N LYS A 75 -6.95 9.17 18.46
CA LYS A 75 -7.77 9.70 17.38
C LYS A 75 -6.84 9.84 16.17
N VAL A 76 -7.10 9.05 15.12
CA VAL A 76 -6.35 9.17 13.86
C VAL A 76 -6.80 10.48 13.25
N ASP A 77 -5.84 11.39 13.04
CA ASP A 77 -6.07 12.62 12.29
C ASP A 77 -5.86 12.27 10.82
N ASP A 78 -6.97 12.03 10.13
CA ASP A 78 -7.03 11.54 8.75
C ASP A 78 -7.35 12.74 7.85
N ASN A 79 -6.30 13.51 7.51
CA ASN A 79 -6.37 14.68 6.61
C ASN A 79 -5.63 14.38 5.28
N PHE A 80 -5.66 13.12 4.84
CA PHE A 80 -5.20 12.77 3.50
C PHE A 80 -6.15 13.34 2.43
#